data_AF-K5Z8Q1-F1
#
_entry.id   AF-K5Z8Q1-F1
#
_cell.length_a   1.000
_cell.length_b   1.000
_cell.length_c   1.000
_cell.angle_alpha   90.00
_cell.angle_beta   90.00
_cell.angle_gamma   90.00
#
_symmetry.space_group_name_H-M   'P 1'
#
loop_
_entity.id
_entity.type
_entity.pdbx_description
1 polymer ?
#
loop_
_entity_poly.entity_id
_entity_poly.type
_entity_poly.pdbx_seq_one_letter_code
_entity_poly.pdbx_strand_id
1 'polypeptide(L)'
;MMTAHIDWFNRLLTASIQIYFQQGCEYPSISKVIPPADSWLEEVTGWEDITFEEQVVILLALMPHTCPQTLDIFFVQNKNFDRQYTEFGGWKGLSHGGFLPTGETASFILAGEGMEKKKTVVCKFNLEVQLRSVFSMKKPLRVCPAAGGHSP
;
A
#
# COMPACT_ATOMS: atom_id res chain seq x y z
N MET A 1 6.02 4.26 -19.82
CA MET A 1 6.94 4.04 -18.68
C MET A 1 6.16 4.24 -17.40
N MET A 2 5.96 5.46 -16.87
CA MET A 2 5.15 5.70 -15.66
C MET A 2 3.71 5.14 -15.69
N THR A 3 2.98 5.30 -16.80
CA THR A 3 1.60 4.80 -16.94
C THR A 3 1.48 3.28 -16.83
N ALA A 4 2.50 2.53 -17.27
CA ALA A 4 2.51 1.08 -17.16
C ALA A 4 2.67 0.62 -15.70
N HIS A 5 3.50 1.32 -14.93
CA HIS A 5 3.64 1.10 -13.48
C HIS A 5 2.36 1.43 -12.72
N ILE A 6 1.67 2.52 -13.06
CA ILE A 6 0.38 2.88 -12.46
C ILE A 6 -0.67 1.80 -12.77
N ASP A 7 -0.76 1.35 -14.02
CA ASP A 7 -1.69 0.28 -14.42
C ASP A 7 -1.40 -1.04 -13.69
N TRP A 8 -0.13 -1.42 -13.62
CA TRP A 8 0.31 -2.58 -12.84
C TRP A 8 -0.09 -2.46 -11.37
N PHE A 9 0.14 -1.29 -10.76
CA PHE A 9 -0.23 -1.05 -9.37
C PHE A 9 -1.74 -1.10 -9.14
N ASN A 10 -2.54 -0.55 -10.07
CA ASN A 10 -4.01 -0.65 -10.03
C ASN A 10 -4.48 -2.12 -10.04
N ARG A 11 -3.90 -2.94 -10.92
CA ARG A 11 -4.18 -4.39 -10.97
C ARG A 11 -3.78 -5.08 -9.68
N LEU A 12 -2.64 -4.72 -9.11
CA LEU A 12 -2.14 -5.26 -7.86
C LEU A 12 -3.04 -4.92 -6.67
N LEU A 13 -3.50 -3.67 -6.56
CA LEU A 13 -4.46 -3.25 -5.54
C LEU A 13 -5.79 -4.01 -5.69
N THR A 14 -6.30 -4.09 -6.92
CA THR A 14 -7.55 -4.82 -7.20
C THR A 14 -7.43 -6.29 -6.79
N ALA A 15 -6.33 -6.95 -7.14
CA ALA A 15 -6.05 -8.32 -6.73
C ALA A 15 -5.96 -8.46 -5.19
N SER A 16 -5.26 -7.54 -4.50
CA SER A 16 -5.16 -7.59 -3.03
C SER A 16 -6.52 -7.55 -2.34
N ILE A 17 -7.43 -6.72 -2.83
CA ILE A 17 -8.78 -6.55 -2.28
C ILE A 17 -9.66 -7.76 -2.61
N GLN A 18 -9.59 -8.26 -3.86
CA GLN A 18 -10.32 -9.46 -4.27
C GLN A 18 -9.90 -10.71 -3.48
N ILE A 19 -8.59 -10.91 -3.29
CA ILE A 19 -8.04 -11.99 -2.47
C ILE A 19 -8.54 -11.86 -1.03
N TYR A 20 -8.46 -10.66 -0.44
CA TYR A 20 -8.93 -10.43 0.93
C TYR A 20 -10.43 -10.74 1.11
N PHE A 21 -11.27 -10.31 0.16
CA PHE A 21 -12.71 -10.60 0.21
C PHE A 21 -13.10 -11.99 -0.31
N GLN A 22 -12.14 -12.81 -0.74
CA GLN A 22 -12.37 -14.10 -1.39
C GLN A 22 -13.37 -14.02 -2.55
N GLN A 23 -13.37 -12.89 -3.26
CA GLN A 23 -14.21 -12.69 -4.44
C GLN A 23 -13.40 -13.02 -5.68
N GLY A 24 -14.00 -13.82 -6.58
CA GLY A 24 -13.38 -14.37 -7.80
C GLY A 24 -12.24 -13.51 -8.33
N CYS A 25 -11.01 -13.92 -7.98
CA CYS A 25 -9.80 -13.22 -8.36
C CYS A 25 -9.15 -13.96 -9.52
N GLU A 26 -8.69 -13.21 -10.52
CA GLU A 26 -7.89 -13.76 -11.62
C GLU A 26 -6.53 -14.28 -11.12
N TYR A 27 -6.06 -13.77 -9.98
CA TYR A 27 -4.74 -14.08 -9.43
C TYR A 27 -4.85 -14.87 -8.13
N PRO A 28 -4.11 -15.99 -7.99
CA PRO A 28 -4.06 -16.74 -6.72
C PRO A 28 -3.21 -16.05 -5.65
N SER A 29 -2.44 -15.03 -6.03
CA SER A 29 -1.64 -14.20 -5.10
C SER A 29 -1.16 -12.93 -5.80
N ILE A 30 -0.90 -11.88 -5.03
CA ILE A 30 -0.40 -10.59 -5.54
C ILE A 30 0.92 -10.72 -6.32
N SER A 31 1.77 -11.69 -5.98
CA SER A 31 3.07 -11.90 -6.63
C SER A 31 2.95 -12.46 -8.06
N LYS A 32 1.75 -12.88 -8.47
CA LYS A 32 1.45 -13.27 -9.85
C LYS A 32 1.09 -12.07 -10.74
N VAL A 33 0.88 -10.89 -10.15
CA VAL A 33 0.69 -9.66 -10.92
C VAL A 33 2.07 -9.15 -11.35
N ILE A 34 2.44 -9.47 -12.59
CA ILE A 34 3.80 -9.24 -13.11
C ILE A 34 4.06 -7.73 -13.32
N PRO A 35 5.11 -7.16 -12.69
CA PRO A 35 5.50 -5.78 -12.92
C PRO A 35 6.00 -5.57 -14.36
N PRO A 36 5.92 -4.33 -14.89
CA PRO A 36 6.51 -4.03 -16.18
C PRO A 36 8.04 -4.22 -16.14
N ALA A 37 8.59 -4.86 -17.16
CA ALA A 37 10.02 -5.22 -17.24
C ALA A 37 10.90 -4.05 -17.74
N ASP A 38 10.66 -2.85 -17.23
CA ASP A 38 11.42 -1.64 -17.57
C ASP A 38 12.14 -1.08 -16.34
N SER A 39 13.17 -0.25 -16.57
CA SER A 39 14.03 0.30 -15.52
C SER A 39 13.55 1.65 -14.97
N TRP A 40 12.28 2.02 -15.19
CA TRP A 40 11.80 3.35 -14.84
C TRP A 40 11.86 3.61 -13.32
N LEU A 41 11.61 2.59 -12.49
CA LEU A 41 11.69 2.74 -11.03
C LEU A 41 13.14 2.96 -10.58
N GLU A 42 14.09 2.26 -11.17
CA GLU A 42 15.53 2.39 -10.95
C GLU A 42 16.02 3.78 -11.38
N GLU A 43 15.56 4.28 -12.54
CA GLU A 43 15.90 5.62 -13.02
C GLU A 43 15.36 6.73 -12.11
N VAL A 44 14.13 6.57 -11.59
CA VAL A 44 13.48 7.59 -10.74
C VAL A 44 14.02 7.57 -9.31
N THR A 45 14.36 6.40 -8.78
CA THR A 45 14.82 6.24 -7.39
C THR A 45 16.34 6.28 -7.25
N GLY A 46 17.07 5.97 -8.33
CA GLY A 46 18.52 5.75 -8.31
C GLY A 46 18.93 4.46 -7.60
N TRP A 47 18.00 3.52 -7.38
CA TRP A 47 18.28 2.24 -6.71
C TRP A 47 18.46 1.13 -7.74
N GLU A 48 19.40 0.23 -7.46
CA GLU A 48 19.60 -1.00 -8.25
C GLU A 48 18.86 -2.16 -7.59
N ASP A 49 18.45 -3.15 -8.39
CA ASP A 49 17.82 -4.40 -7.93
C ASP A 49 16.58 -4.21 -7.03
N ILE A 50 15.64 -3.33 -7.44
CA ILE A 50 14.42 -3.05 -6.68
C ILE A 50 13.52 -4.30 -6.64
N THR A 51 13.33 -4.85 -5.44
CA THR A 51 12.49 -6.03 -5.21
C THR A 51 11.01 -5.75 -5.46
N PHE A 52 10.22 -6.79 -5.76
CA PHE A 52 8.78 -6.68 -5.98
C PHE A 52 8.07 -5.90 -4.85
N GLU A 53 8.39 -6.21 -3.59
CA GLU A 53 7.77 -5.53 -2.46
C GLU A 53 8.18 -4.06 -2.36
N GLU A 54 9.43 -3.72 -2.71
CA GLU A 54 9.89 -2.33 -2.75
C GLU A 54 9.18 -1.54 -3.86
N GLN A 55 8.99 -2.15 -5.04
CA GLN A 55 8.22 -1.53 -6.12
C GLN A 55 6.79 -1.20 -5.66
N VAL A 56 6.14 -2.11 -4.95
CA VAL A 56 4.79 -1.89 -4.38
C VAL A 56 4.80 -0.72 -3.40
N VAL A 57 5.76 -0.66 -2.49
CA VAL A 57 5.82 0.41 -1.47
C VAL A 57 6.16 1.77 -2.11
N ILE A 58 7.07 1.81 -3.08
CA ILE A 58 7.42 3.03 -3.82
C ILE A 58 6.18 3.56 -4.56
N LEU A 59 5.47 2.71 -5.31
CA LEU A 59 4.27 3.12 -6.03
C LEU A 59 3.14 3.53 -5.08
N LEU A 60 2.96 2.82 -3.96
CA LEU A 60 1.99 3.20 -2.92
C LEU A 60 2.26 4.61 -2.38
N ALA A 61 3.52 4.96 -2.14
CA ALA A 61 3.91 6.30 -1.71
C ALA A 61 3.72 7.38 -2.79
N LEU A 62 3.81 7.00 -4.06
CA LEU A 62 3.60 7.90 -5.20
C LEU A 62 2.12 8.18 -5.49
N MET A 63 1.22 7.21 -5.26
CA MET A 63 -0.19 7.31 -5.67
C MET A 63 -0.92 8.56 -5.16
N PRO A 64 -0.76 9.03 -3.90
CA PRO A 64 -1.41 10.25 -3.44
C PRO A 64 -1.07 11.49 -4.27
N HIS A 65 0.07 11.49 -4.97
CA HIS A 65 0.56 12.60 -5.77
C HIS A 65 0.28 12.44 -7.27
N THR A 66 0.25 11.21 -7.77
CA THR A 66 0.16 10.93 -9.21
C THR A 66 -1.23 10.50 -9.65
N CYS A 67 -1.92 9.69 -8.85
CA CYS A 67 -3.22 9.08 -9.15
C CYS A 67 -3.99 8.81 -7.84
N PRO A 68 -4.42 9.85 -7.10
CA PRO A 68 -5.06 9.65 -5.80
C PRO A 68 -6.33 8.79 -5.86
N GLN A 69 -7.07 8.86 -6.98
CA GLN A 69 -8.29 8.08 -7.22
C GLN A 69 -8.05 6.55 -7.19
N THR A 70 -6.83 6.09 -7.46
CA THR A 70 -6.46 4.67 -7.35
C THR A 70 -6.63 4.13 -5.94
N LEU A 71 -6.46 4.98 -4.94
CA LEU A 71 -6.52 4.60 -3.53
C LEU A 71 -7.97 4.61 -2.98
N ASP A 72 -8.94 5.07 -3.77
CA ASP A 72 -10.35 5.10 -3.35
C ASP A 72 -10.92 3.69 -3.08
N ILE A 73 -10.29 2.65 -3.65
CA ILE A 73 -10.64 1.24 -3.37
C ILE A 73 -10.56 0.90 -1.87
N PHE A 74 -9.70 1.60 -1.11
CA PHE A 74 -9.58 1.43 0.33
C PHE A 74 -10.69 2.11 1.14
N PHE A 75 -11.55 2.91 0.50
CA PHE A 75 -12.72 3.49 1.15
C PHE A 75 -13.91 2.54 1.24
N VAL A 76 -13.76 1.28 0.80
CA VAL A 76 -14.75 0.22 1.00
C VAL A 76 -15.17 0.16 2.48
N GLN A 77 -16.48 0.31 2.70
CA GLN A 77 -17.08 0.25 4.01
C GLN A 77 -17.42 -1.19 4.39
N ASN A 78 -17.13 -1.54 5.63
CA ASN A 78 -17.64 -2.75 6.22
C ASN A 78 -19.13 -2.55 6.56
N LYS A 79 -20.01 -3.18 5.79
CA LYS A 79 -21.47 -3.07 5.92
C LYS A 79 -22.00 -3.45 7.31
N ASN A 80 -21.24 -4.24 8.07
CA ASN A 80 -21.67 -4.67 9.41
C ASN A 80 -21.39 -3.63 10.50
N PHE A 81 -20.41 -2.74 10.28
CA PHE A 81 -19.92 -1.81 11.30
C PHE A 81 -20.01 -0.34 10.89
N ASP A 82 -20.57 -0.05 9.71
CA ASP A 82 -20.71 1.29 9.13
C ASP A 82 -19.41 2.11 9.15
N ARG A 83 -18.26 1.43 9.03
CA ARG A 83 -16.93 2.02 9.07
C ARG A 83 -15.98 1.33 8.10
N GLN A 84 -14.85 1.96 7.82
CA GLN A 84 -13.79 1.38 7.00
C GLN A 84 -13.11 0.19 7.70
N TYR A 85 -12.56 -0.72 6.91
CA TYR A 85 -11.77 -1.83 7.43
C TYR A 85 -10.49 -1.28 8.06
N THR A 86 -10.36 -1.46 9.39
CA THR A 86 -9.16 -1.03 10.12
C THR A 86 -7.90 -1.72 9.61
N GLU A 87 -8.04 -2.92 9.02
CA GLU A 87 -6.93 -3.67 8.44
C GLU A 87 -6.32 -3.01 7.20
N PHE A 88 -7.07 -2.14 6.50
CA PHE A 88 -6.54 -1.41 5.34
C PHE A 88 -5.64 -0.24 5.77
N GLY A 89 -5.72 0.18 7.04
CA GLY A 89 -5.01 1.34 7.55
C GLY A 89 -5.40 2.62 6.79
N GLY A 90 -4.43 3.53 6.66
CA GLY A 90 -4.59 4.77 5.92
C GLY A 90 -5.46 5.82 6.60
N TRP A 91 -5.34 7.06 6.13
CA TRP A 91 -6.06 8.21 6.65
C TRP A 91 -6.87 8.87 5.55
N LYS A 92 -8.15 9.11 5.80
CA LYS A 92 -8.93 10.02 4.98
C LYS A 92 -8.52 11.47 5.30
N GLY A 93 -7.96 12.17 4.33
CA GLY A 93 -7.54 13.56 4.50
C GLY A 93 -8.74 14.46 4.78
N LEU A 94 -8.76 15.13 5.94
CA LEU A 94 -9.85 16.03 6.34
C LEU A 94 -10.02 17.24 5.39
N SER A 95 -8.95 17.68 4.74
CA SER A 95 -8.95 18.88 3.87
C SER A 95 -9.02 18.58 2.37
N HIS A 96 -8.68 17.37 1.93
CA HIS A 96 -8.59 17.01 0.50
C HIS A 96 -9.39 15.76 0.14
N GLY A 97 -10.05 15.10 1.11
CA GLY A 97 -10.92 13.94 0.89
C GLY A 97 -10.21 12.64 0.48
N GLY A 98 -8.97 12.71 -0.02
CA GLY A 98 -8.21 11.57 -0.51
C GLY A 98 -7.65 10.64 0.57
N PHE A 99 -7.28 9.44 0.15
CA PHE A 99 -6.68 8.41 1.00
C PHE A 99 -5.17 8.60 1.07
N LEU A 100 -4.64 8.69 2.30
CA LEU A 100 -3.21 8.67 2.57
C LEU A 100 -2.85 7.28 3.09
N PRO A 101 -2.09 6.46 2.34
CA PRO A 101 -1.71 5.13 2.80
C PRO A 101 -0.84 5.23 4.05
N THR A 102 -0.75 4.16 4.85
CA THR A 102 0.19 4.01 5.97
C THR A 102 1.02 2.74 5.80
N GLY A 103 2.00 2.51 6.70
CA GLY A 103 2.68 1.22 6.80
C GLY A 103 1.72 0.04 7.02
N GLU A 104 0.55 0.27 7.61
CA GLU A 104 -0.53 -0.74 7.70
C GLU A 104 -1.13 -1.04 6.33
N THR A 105 -1.36 -0.02 5.49
CA THR A 105 -1.80 -0.22 4.10
C THR A 105 -0.78 -1.00 3.28
N ALA A 106 0.51 -0.67 3.42
CA ALA A 106 1.58 -1.44 2.78
C ALA A 106 1.59 -2.90 3.27
N SER A 107 1.44 -3.10 4.58
CA SER A 107 1.37 -4.43 5.19
C SER A 107 0.19 -5.23 4.68
N PHE A 108 -0.97 -4.59 4.56
CA PHE A 108 -2.18 -5.20 4.03
C PHE A 108 -1.96 -5.70 2.60
N ILE A 109 -1.46 -4.83 1.71
CA ILE A 109 -1.22 -5.17 0.31
C ILE A 109 -0.23 -6.34 0.21
N LEU A 110 0.90 -6.27 0.93
CA LEU A 110 1.98 -7.25 0.84
C LEU A 110 1.67 -8.59 1.53
N ALA A 111 0.89 -8.57 2.61
CA ALA A 111 0.58 -9.78 3.36
C ALA A 111 -0.47 -10.67 2.67
N GLY A 112 -1.34 -10.09 1.85
CA GLY A 112 -2.40 -10.82 1.16
C GLY A 112 -3.21 -11.72 2.12
N GLU A 113 -3.30 -13.01 1.78
CA GLU A 113 -4.13 -14.03 2.45
C GLU A 113 -3.57 -14.55 3.80
N GLY A 114 -2.33 -14.19 4.19
CA GLY A 114 -1.65 -14.82 5.33
C GLY A 114 -1.22 -13.86 6.43
N MET A 115 -1.80 -13.99 7.63
CA MET A 115 -1.34 -13.29 8.84
C MET A 115 0.15 -13.55 9.17
N GLU A 116 0.71 -14.67 8.72
CA GLU A 116 2.13 -15.01 8.93
C GLU A 116 3.10 -14.10 8.16
N LYS A 117 2.67 -13.50 7.03
CA LYS A 117 3.45 -12.52 6.27
C LYS A 117 3.36 -11.10 6.86
N LYS A 118 2.38 -10.81 7.71
CA LYS A 118 2.24 -9.50 8.39
C LYS A 118 3.44 -9.20 9.31
N LYS A 119 4.17 -10.23 9.79
CA LYS A 119 5.39 -10.06 10.61
C LYS A 119 6.60 -9.55 9.82
N THR A 120 6.71 -9.85 8.54
CA THR A 120 7.87 -9.44 7.72
C THR A 120 7.82 -7.95 7.35
N VAL A 121 6.63 -7.34 7.33
CA VAL A 121 6.46 -5.93 6.94
C VAL A 121 6.81 -4.96 8.08
N VAL A 122 6.65 -5.37 9.35
CA VAL A 122 7.16 -4.61 10.50
C VAL A 122 8.69 -4.41 10.41
N CYS A 123 9.43 -5.35 9.82
CA CYS A 123 10.87 -5.19 9.59
C CYS A 123 11.24 -4.25 8.43
N LYS A 124 10.31 -3.90 7.54
CA LYS A 124 10.56 -2.97 6.42
C LYS A 124 10.22 -1.50 6.77
N PHE A 125 10.02 -1.18 8.04
CA PHE A 125 9.85 0.20 8.53
C PHE A 125 11.03 1.12 8.19
N ASN A 126 12.21 0.54 7.89
CA ASN A 126 13.37 1.28 7.38
C ASN A 126 13.12 1.92 5.99
N LEU A 127 12.20 1.39 5.18
CA LEU A 127 11.87 1.95 3.87
C LEU A 127 11.13 3.29 3.97
N GLU A 128 10.36 3.54 5.04
CA GLU A 128 9.69 4.84 5.23
C GLU A 128 10.70 5.98 5.46
N VAL A 129 11.82 5.65 6.11
CA VAL A 129 12.92 6.60 6.34
C VAL A 129 13.67 6.88 5.04
N GLN A 130 13.88 5.87 4.18
CA GLN A 130 14.48 6.04 2.84
C GLN A 130 13.55 6.77 1.87
N LEU A 131 12.25 6.50 1.88
CA LEU A 131 11.30 7.22 1.02
C LEU A 131 11.14 8.68 1.41
N ARG A 132 11.40 9.04 2.67
CA ARG A 132 11.47 10.44 3.14
C ARG A 132 12.64 11.23 2.55
N SER A 133 13.74 10.57 2.19
CA SER A 133 14.86 11.25 1.53
C SER A 133 14.65 11.37 0.03
N VAL A 134 13.96 10.40 -0.60
CA VAL A 134 13.68 10.38 -2.05
C VAL A 134 12.47 11.25 -2.42
N PHE A 135 11.37 11.13 -1.69
CA PHE A 135 10.18 11.95 -1.85
C PHE A 135 10.15 12.94 -0.70
N SER A 136 10.03 14.22 -0.98
CA SER A 136 9.93 15.31 0.02
C SER A 136 8.59 15.23 0.78
N MET A 137 8.32 14.09 1.42
CA MET A 137 7.15 13.79 2.22
C MET A 137 7.26 14.59 3.53
N LYS A 138 6.67 15.78 3.53
CA LYS A 138 6.60 16.66 4.70
C LYS A 138 5.79 16.07 5.87
N LYS A 139 5.17 14.91 5.73
CA LYS A 139 4.43 14.23 6.81
C LYS A 139 4.80 12.74 6.88
N PRO A 140 5.08 12.21 8.08
CA PRO A 140 5.37 10.80 8.24
C PRO A 140 4.13 9.96 7.86
N LEU A 141 4.36 8.84 7.22
CA LEU A 141 3.46 7.70 7.29
C LEU A 141 3.35 7.35 8.78
N ARG A 142 2.21 7.66 9.38
CA ARG A 142 2.04 7.56 10.83
C ARG A 142 1.49 6.18 11.16
N VAL A 143 2.34 5.31 11.69
CA VAL A 143 1.89 4.07 12.34
C VAL A 143 1.37 4.42 13.71
N CYS A 144 0.09 4.17 13.96
CA CYS A 144 -0.45 4.31 15.30
C CYS A 144 0.15 3.22 16.20
N PRO A 145 0.50 3.54 17.46
CA PRO A 145 0.73 2.50 18.45
C PRO A 145 -0.56 1.67 18.54
N ALA A 146 -0.42 0.34 18.55
CA ALA A 146 -1.55 -0.55 18.81
C ALA A 146 -2.29 -0.03 20.05
N ALA A 147 -3.61 0.17 19.92
CA ALA A 147 -4.45 0.65 21.00
C ALA A 147 -4.43 -0.37 22.15
N GLY A 148 -3.45 -0.23 23.04
CA GLY A 148 -3.38 -0.90 24.33
C GLY A 148 -4.32 -0.19 25.30
N GLY A 149 -5.60 -0.55 25.25
CA GLY A 149 -6.55 -0.20 26.28
C GLY A 149 -6.35 -1.09 27.50
N HIS A 150 -5.89 -0.51 28.61
CA HIS A 150 -6.59 -0.52 29.89
C HIS A 150 -5.70 0.14 30.94
N SER A 151 -6.22 1.18 31.58
CA SER A 151 -5.86 1.51 32.95
C SER A 151 -7.17 1.79 33.70
N PRO A 152 -7.22 1.39 34.97
CA PRO A 152 -8.43 0.99 35.70
C PRO A 152 -9.41 2.12 35.98
#